data_AF-A0AAD5MJB3-F1
#
_entry.id   AF-A0AAD5MJB3-F1
#
_cell.length_a   1.000
_cell.length_b   1.000
_cell.length_c   1.000
_cell.angle_alpha   90.00
_cell.angle_beta   90.00
_cell.angle_gamma   90.00
#
_symmetry.space_group_name_H-M   'P 1'
#
loop_
_entity.id
_entity.type
_entity.pdbx_description
1 polymer ?
#
loop_
_entity_poly.entity_id
_entity_poly.type
_entity_poly.pdbx_seq_one_letter_code
_entity_poly.pdbx_strand_id
1 'polypeptide(L)'
;MFAWCGIFGAGYAIVVGLSKVTGAAVAACIALIVNTLAFNRFCQSYNAYRMKWADERAIDLGANYLQGARDYFNSTMKFNRLLRIILGAEGEKNIARNGDRKSDGIVLSKRLEHVENYWKSHYSSQNVDLSFTE
;
A
#
# COMPACT_ATOMS: atom_id res chain seq x y z
N MET A 1 8.26 15.72 -5.72
CA MET A 1 9.20 16.26 -6.73
C MET A 1 10.38 15.33 -7.02
N PHE A 2 11.12 14.84 -6.02
CA PHE A 2 12.32 13.99 -6.27
C PHE A 2 12.06 12.71 -7.09
N ALA A 3 10.96 12.00 -6.85
CA ALA A 3 10.61 10.81 -7.65
C ALA A 3 10.36 11.14 -9.13
N TRP A 4 9.80 12.32 -9.40
CA TRP A 4 9.58 12.81 -10.76
C TRP A 4 10.91 13.11 -11.45
N CYS A 5 11.85 13.75 -10.75
CA CYS A 5 13.21 14.00 -11.25
C CYS A 5 13.97 12.70 -11.54
N GLY A 6 13.81 11.67 -10.70
CA GLY A 6 14.44 10.36 -10.91
C GLY A 6 13.91 9.62 -12.15
N ILE A 7 12.59 9.56 -12.30
CA ILE A 7 11.95 8.87 -13.44
C ILE A 7 12.25 9.61 -14.75
N PHE A 8 12.14 10.95 -14.78
CA PHE A 8 12.47 11.72 -15.98
C PHE A 8 13.97 11.74 -16.29
N GLY A 9 14.82 11.76 -15.27
CA GLY A 9 16.28 11.63 -15.44
C GLY A 9 16.68 10.29 -16.07
N ALA A 10 16.08 9.19 -15.61
CA ALA A 10 16.26 7.87 -16.22
C ALA A 10 15.70 7.84 -17.66
N GLY A 11 14.53 8.43 -17.90
CA GLY A 11 13.95 8.56 -19.23
C GLY A 11 14.84 9.31 -20.22
N TYR A 12 15.51 10.37 -19.78
CA TYR A 12 16.46 11.11 -20.63
C TYR A 12 17.66 10.24 -21.05
N ALA A 13 18.23 9.45 -20.13
CA ALA A 13 19.32 8.52 -20.46
C ALA A 13 18.87 7.45 -21.47
N ILE A 14 17.62 6.97 -21.37
CA ILE A 14 17.01 6.04 -22.35
C ILE A 14 16.93 6.69 -23.73
N VAL A 15 16.46 7.95 -23.83
CA VAL A 15 16.39 8.67 -25.11
C VAL A 15 17.78 8.86 -25.71
N VAL A 16 18.76 9.27 -24.93
CA VAL A 16 20.15 9.49 -25.42
C VAL A 16 20.81 8.17 -25.86
N GLY A 17 20.55 7.06 -25.17
CA GLY A 17 21.06 5.74 -25.55
C GLY A 17 20.42 5.17 -26.81
N LEU A 18 19.09 5.24 -26.93
CA LEU A 18 18.34 4.65 -28.05
C LEU A 18 18.32 5.52 -29.31
N SER A 19 18.42 6.85 -29.16
CA SER A 19 18.40 7.77 -30.30
C SER A 19 19.51 7.52 -31.32
N LYS A 20 20.63 6.92 -30.89
CA LYS A 20 21.75 6.53 -31.75
C LYS A 20 21.44 5.34 -32.67
N VAL A 21 20.42 4.53 -32.36
CA VAL A 21 20.11 3.28 -33.07
C VAL A 21 18.79 3.39 -33.82
N THR A 22 17.76 3.98 -33.21
CA THR A 22 16.39 3.99 -33.74
C THR A 22 15.90 5.38 -34.17
N GLY A 23 16.71 6.42 -33.96
CA GLY A 23 16.35 7.82 -34.19
C GLY A 23 15.58 8.44 -33.03
N ALA A 24 15.66 9.77 -32.92
CA ALA A 24 15.18 10.52 -31.76
C ALA A 24 13.67 10.40 -31.51
N ALA A 25 12.86 10.35 -32.58
CA ALA A 25 11.39 10.27 -32.46
C ALA A 25 10.93 8.94 -31.84
N VAL A 26 11.50 7.81 -32.30
CA VAL A 26 11.15 6.49 -31.78
C VAL A 26 11.66 6.31 -30.35
N ALA A 27 12.88 6.79 -30.07
CA ALA A 27 13.45 6.77 -28.72
C ALA A 27 12.61 7.59 -27.71
N ALA A 28 12.07 8.73 -28.12
CA ALA A 28 11.18 9.55 -27.29
C ALA A 28 9.86 8.83 -26.97
N CYS A 29 9.22 8.19 -27.95
CA CYS A 29 8.00 7.42 -27.72
C CYS A 29 8.24 6.26 -26.74
N ILE A 30 9.35 5.52 -26.90
CA ILE A 30 9.71 4.42 -26.00
C ILE A 30 9.93 4.96 -24.57
N ALA A 31 10.66 6.07 -24.42
CA ALA A 31 10.90 6.66 -23.11
C ALA A 31 9.62 7.13 -22.43
N LEU A 32 8.65 7.70 -23.17
CA LEU A 32 7.35 8.09 -22.62
C LEU A 32 6.57 6.88 -22.08
N ILE A 33 6.55 5.77 -22.83
CA ILE A 33 5.88 4.54 -22.40
C ILE A 33 6.54 3.99 -21.14
N VAL A 34 7.88 3.88 -21.13
CA VAL A 34 8.63 3.37 -19.97
C VAL A 34 8.42 4.25 -18.75
N ASN A 35 8.50 5.58 -18.90
CA ASN A 35 8.28 6.52 -17.79
C ASN A 35 6.86 6.44 -17.25
N THR A 36 5.85 6.30 -18.10
CA THR A 36 4.45 6.17 -17.69
C THR A 36 4.22 4.89 -16.88
N LEU A 37 4.78 3.77 -17.34
CA LEU A 37 4.71 2.50 -16.62
C LEU A 37 5.44 2.56 -15.28
N ALA A 38 6.66 3.12 -15.27
CA ALA A 38 7.44 3.30 -14.05
C ALA A 38 6.71 4.20 -13.04
N PHE A 39 6.11 5.31 -13.50
CA PHE A 39 5.36 6.22 -12.65
C PHE A 39 4.11 5.55 -12.07
N ASN A 40 3.35 4.80 -12.86
CA ASN A 40 2.18 4.08 -12.36
C ASN A 40 2.55 3.07 -11.27
N ARG A 41 3.66 2.33 -11.45
CA ARG A 41 4.17 1.41 -10.43
C ARG A 41 4.65 2.14 -9.19
N PHE A 42 5.35 3.26 -9.36
CA PHE A 42 5.77 4.10 -8.25
C PHE A 42 4.55 4.60 -7.45
N CYS A 43 3.53 5.14 -8.10
CA CYS A 43 2.31 5.61 -7.46
C CYS A 43 1.61 4.51 -6.66
N GLN A 44 1.51 3.29 -7.21
CA GLN A 44 0.95 2.16 -6.48
C GLN A 44 1.74 1.85 -5.21
N SER A 45 3.08 1.78 -5.30
CA SER A 45 3.94 1.52 -4.15
C SER A 45 3.90 2.65 -3.11
N TYR A 46 3.86 3.90 -3.57
CA TYR A 46 3.80 5.07 -2.71
C TYR A 46 2.48 5.16 -1.95
N ASN A 47 1.36 4.87 -2.62
CA ASN A 47 0.06 4.83 -1.96
C ASN A 47 0.00 3.72 -0.91
N ALA A 48 0.54 2.53 -1.23
CA ALA A 48 0.66 1.43 -0.29
C ALA A 48 1.51 1.82 0.94
N TYR A 49 2.66 2.47 0.72
CA TYR A 49 3.51 2.98 1.80
C TYR A 49 2.78 4.02 2.66
N ARG A 50 2.13 5.00 2.04
CA ARG A 50 1.41 6.06 2.75
C ARG A 50 0.28 5.51 3.61
N MET A 51 -0.44 4.51 3.13
CA MET A 51 -1.50 3.85 3.91
C MET A 51 -0.92 3.15 5.14
N LYS A 52 0.17 2.40 5.01
CA LYS A 52 0.85 1.76 6.15
C LYS A 52 1.33 2.78 7.17
N TRP A 53 1.99 3.84 6.70
CA TRP A 53 2.48 4.91 7.57
C TRP A 53 1.34 5.61 8.33
N ALA A 54 0.20 5.83 7.68
CA ALA A 54 -0.98 6.39 8.33
C ALA A 54 -1.57 5.45 9.39
N ASP A 55 -1.61 4.15 9.11
CA ASP A 55 -2.07 3.14 10.06
C ASP A 55 -1.15 3.09 11.30
N GLU A 56 0.16 3.01 11.09
CA GLU A 56 1.19 3.06 12.15
C GLU A 56 1.02 4.32 13.01
N ARG A 57 0.88 5.48 12.36
CA ARG A 57 0.75 6.75 13.08
C ARG A 57 -0.54 6.86 13.89
N ALA A 58 -1.62 6.24 13.43
CA ALA A 58 -2.87 6.19 14.17
C ALA A 58 -2.74 5.32 15.44
N ILE A 59 -1.96 4.25 15.37
CA ILE A 59 -1.74 3.33 16.48
C ILE A 59 -0.81 3.92 17.54
N ASP A 60 0.19 4.71 17.13
CA ASP A 60 1.07 5.46 18.05
C ASP A 60 0.29 6.37 19.02
N LEU A 61 -0.96 6.73 18.70
CA LEU A 61 -1.82 7.54 19.57
C LEU A 61 -2.30 6.78 20.82
N GLY A 62 -2.17 5.44 20.84
CA GLY A 62 -2.38 4.61 22.02
C GLY A 62 -3.33 3.43 21.83
N ALA A 63 -3.50 2.64 22.91
CA ALA A 63 -4.21 1.37 22.87
C ALA A 63 -5.69 1.47 22.45
N ASN A 64 -6.36 2.58 22.77
CA ASN A 64 -7.74 2.83 22.33
C ASN A 64 -7.86 2.95 20.81
N TYR A 65 -6.85 3.51 20.15
CA TYR A 65 -6.81 3.63 18.69
C TYR A 65 -6.54 2.28 18.03
N LEU A 66 -5.71 1.43 18.64
CA LEU A 66 -5.55 0.04 18.20
C LEU A 66 -6.88 -0.73 18.27
N GLN A 67 -7.61 -0.59 19.38
CA GLN A 67 -8.90 -1.24 19.53
C GLN A 67 -9.91 -0.72 18.51
N GLY A 68 -9.97 0.60 18.30
CA GLY A 68 -10.80 1.19 17.24
C GLY A 68 -10.44 0.70 15.84
N ALA A 69 -9.15 0.53 15.54
CA ALA A 69 -8.69 -0.04 14.27
C ALA A 69 -9.16 -1.50 14.10
N ARG A 70 -9.05 -2.32 15.15
CA ARG A 70 -9.56 -3.70 15.15
C ARG A 70 -11.05 -3.76 14.87
N ASP A 71 -11.83 -2.92 15.57
CA ASP A 71 -13.28 -2.89 15.42
C ASP A 71 -13.67 -2.41 14.02
N TYR A 72 -13.00 -1.39 13.49
CA TYR A 72 -13.20 -0.90 12.14
C TYR A 72 -12.89 -1.97 11.07
N PHE A 73 -11.71 -2.59 11.11
CA PHE A 73 -11.32 -3.58 10.10
C PHE A 73 -12.23 -4.81 10.16
N ASN A 74 -12.56 -5.31 11.35
CA ASN A 74 -13.42 -6.47 11.51
C ASN A 74 -14.87 -6.20 11.09
N SER A 75 -15.44 -5.05 11.47
CA SER A 75 -16.80 -4.68 11.06
C SER A 75 -16.89 -4.48 9.56
N THR A 76 -15.90 -3.82 8.95
CA THR A 76 -15.85 -3.62 7.50
C THR A 76 -15.74 -4.94 6.74
N MET A 77 -14.88 -5.87 7.17
CA MET A 77 -14.79 -7.20 6.57
C MET A 77 -16.09 -8.00 6.71
N LYS A 78 -16.76 -7.94 7.87
CA LYS A 78 -18.07 -8.56 8.07
C LYS A 78 -19.12 -7.98 7.11
N PHE A 79 -19.16 -6.66 6.99
CA PHE A 79 -20.07 -5.98 6.06
C PHE A 79 -19.79 -6.38 4.60
N ASN A 80 -18.53 -6.43 4.18
CA ASN A 80 -18.17 -6.87 2.84
C ASN A 80 -18.58 -8.32 2.55
N ARG A 81 -18.53 -9.21 3.54
CA ARG A 81 -19.06 -10.58 3.39
C ARG A 81 -20.57 -10.60 3.16
N LEU A 82 -21.31 -9.72 3.83
CA LEU A 82 -22.75 -9.56 3.60
C LEU A 82 -23.02 -9.01 2.19
N LEU A 83 -22.29 -7.97 1.78
CA LEU A 83 -22.37 -7.43 0.43
C LEU A 83 -22.05 -8.48 -0.63
N ARG A 84 -21.06 -9.34 -0.38
CA ARG A 84 -20.73 -10.46 -1.28
C ARG A 84 -21.92 -11.38 -1.53
N ILE A 85 -22.73 -11.65 -0.50
CA ILE A 85 -23.94 -12.47 -0.61
C ILE A 85 -25.03 -11.69 -1.35
N ILE A 86 -25.27 -10.44 -0.97
CA ILE A 86 -26.32 -9.59 -1.56
C ILE A 86 -26.11 -9.39 -3.06
N LEU A 87 -24.86 -9.19 -3.49
CA LEU A 87 -24.50 -8.95 -4.90
C LEU A 87 -24.35 -10.25 -5.71
N GLY A 88 -24.49 -11.42 -5.09
CA GLY A 88 -24.36 -12.73 -5.75
C GLY A 88 -23.07 -12.86 -6.57
N ALA A 89 -23.20 -13.19 -7.86
CA ALA A 89 -22.08 -13.43 -8.77
C ALA A 89 -21.11 -12.23 -8.88
N GLU A 90 -21.63 -11.00 -8.83
CA GLU A 90 -20.80 -9.80 -8.90
C GLU A 90 -20.03 -9.56 -7.60
N GLY A 91 -20.65 -9.90 -6.47
CA GLY A 91 -20.01 -9.93 -5.16
C GLY A 91 -18.87 -10.94 -5.11
N GLU A 92 -19.08 -12.15 -5.62
CA GLU A 92 -18.04 -13.20 -5.62
C GLU A 92 -16.84 -12.87 -6.50
N LYS A 93 -17.07 -12.14 -7.61
CA LYS A 93 -16.01 -11.66 -8.49
C LYS A 93 -15.10 -10.67 -7.79
N ASN A 94 -15.67 -9.74 -7.02
CA ASN A 94 -14.95 -8.58 -6.47
C ASN A 94 -14.53 -8.72 -4.99
N ILE A 95 -15.21 -9.55 -4.21
CA ILE A 95 -15.01 -9.70 -2.75
C ILE A 95 -14.63 -11.15 -2.42
N ALA A 96 -13.53 -11.31 -1.69
CA ALA A 96 -13.07 -12.60 -1.19
C ALA A 96 -13.94 -13.11 -0.03
N ARG A 97 -13.87 -14.41 0.26
CA ARG A 97 -14.68 -15.04 1.33
C ARG A 97 -14.41 -14.44 2.72
N ASN A 98 -13.20 -13.92 2.95
CA ASN A 98 -12.83 -13.27 4.19
C ASN A 98 -13.34 -11.81 4.30
N GLY A 99 -13.97 -11.25 3.26
CA GLY A 99 -14.46 -9.88 3.24
C GLY A 99 -13.48 -8.86 2.67
N ASP A 100 -12.31 -9.31 2.20
CA ASP A 100 -11.39 -8.42 1.51
C ASP A 100 -11.86 -8.14 0.09
N ARG A 101 -11.70 -6.88 -0.34
CA ARG A 101 -11.95 -6.50 -1.72
C ARG A 101 -10.71 -6.79 -2.56
N LYS A 102 -10.89 -7.50 -3.66
CA LYS A 102 -9.77 -7.96 -4.51
C LYS A 102 -9.07 -6.83 -5.28
N SER A 103 -9.76 -5.72 -5.49
CA SER A 103 -9.21 -4.54 -6.17
C SER A 103 -8.38 -3.64 -5.25
N ASP A 104 -8.37 -3.88 -3.95
CA ASP A 104 -7.66 -3.02 -3.00
C ASP A 104 -6.15 -3.26 -3.11
N GLY A 105 -5.37 -2.17 -3.12
CA GLY A 105 -3.90 -2.25 -3.20
C GLY A 105 -3.27 -2.94 -1.98
N ILE A 106 -3.86 -2.76 -0.80
CA ILE A 106 -3.58 -3.54 0.40
C ILE A 106 -4.91 -3.95 1.02
N VAL A 107 -5.15 -5.25 1.11
CA VAL A 107 -6.37 -5.81 1.68
C VAL A 107 -6.50 -5.53 3.18
N LEU A 108 -7.73 -5.42 3.68
CA LEU A 108 -8.04 -5.04 5.06
C LEU A 108 -7.45 -6.03 6.07
N SER A 109 -7.53 -7.33 5.79
CA SER A 109 -6.94 -8.37 6.65
C SER A 109 -5.43 -8.17 6.87
N LYS A 110 -4.68 -7.88 5.81
CA LYS A 110 -3.23 -7.60 5.88
C LYS A 110 -2.92 -6.31 6.62
N ARG A 111 -3.78 -5.29 6.50
CA ARG A 111 -3.64 -4.04 7.25
C ARG A 111 -3.82 -4.31 8.74
N LEU A 112 -4.87 -5.03 9.12
CA LEU A 112 -5.10 -5.42 10.51
C LEU A 112 -3.91 -6.19 11.10
N GLU A 113 -3.40 -7.19 10.38
CA GLU A 113 -2.22 -7.96 10.81
C GLU A 113 -0.98 -7.07 10.98
N HIS A 114 -0.72 -6.17 10.03
CA HIS A 114 0.40 -5.22 10.10
C HIS A 114 0.32 -4.33 11.35
N VAL A 115 -0.86 -3.79 11.61
CA VAL A 115 -1.16 -2.94 12.78
C VAL A 115 -0.92 -3.67 14.10
N GLU A 116 -1.36 -4.92 14.21
CA GLU A 116 -1.16 -5.73 15.40
C GLU A 116 0.30 -6.11 15.63
N ASN A 117 1.02 -6.46 14.56
CA ASN A 117 2.44 -6.79 14.63
C ASN A 117 3.28 -5.56 14.96
N TYR A 118 2.93 -4.39 14.40
CA TYR A 118 3.58 -3.12 14.73
C TYR A 118 3.41 -2.79 16.21
N TRP A 119 2.18 -2.86 16.75
CA TRP A 119 1.93 -2.62 18.17
C TRP A 119 2.71 -3.58 19.08
N LYS A 120 2.68 -4.89 18.78
CA LYS A 120 3.45 -5.89 19.54
C LYS A 120 4.94 -5.56 19.53
N SER A 121 5.51 -5.23 18.37
CA SER A 121 6.95 -4.93 18.29
C SER A 121 7.34 -3.64 19.03
N HIS A 122 6.54 -2.58 18.98
CA HIS A 122 6.87 -1.31 19.64
C HIS A 122 6.62 -1.31 21.15
N TYR A 123 5.59 -2.02 21.63
CA TYR A 123 5.18 -1.96 23.04
C TYR A 123 5.54 -3.21 23.85
N SER A 124 5.84 -4.36 23.22
CA SER A 124 6.45 -5.48 23.95
C SER A 124 7.92 -5.22 24.31
N SER A 125 8.63 -4.38 23.54
CA SER A 125 10.00 -3.95 23.86
C SER A 125 10.06 -2.96 25.03
N GLN A 126 9.09 -2.04 25.14
CA GLN A 126 9.05 -1.06 26.24
C GLN A 126 8.71 -1.66 27.61
N ASN A 127 8.01 -2.80 27.65
CA ASN A 127 7.67 -3.47 28.92
C ASN A 127 8.85 -4.23 29.53
N VAL A 128 9.92 -4.51 28.76
CA VAL A 128 11.14 -5.14 29.29
C VAL A 128 12.04 -4.12 29.99
N ASP A 129 12.10 -2.88 29.51
CA ASP A 129 12.96 -1.84 30.10
C ASP A 129 12.45 -1.32 31.45
N LEU A 130 11.15 -1.45 31.74
CA LEU A 130 10.55 -1.03 33.01
C LEU A 130 10.64 -2.12 34.11
N SER A 131 10.94 -3.38 33.76
CA SER A 131 11.10 -4.47 34.74
C SER A 131 12.53 -4.61 35.28
N PHE A 132 13.48 -3.79 34.81
CA PHE A 132 14.88 -3.78 35.28
C PHE A 132 15.21 -2.58 36.19
N THR A 133 14.21 -1.79 36.57
CA THR A 133 14.34 -0.60 37.44
C THR A 133 13.60 -0.72 38.78
N GLU A 134 13.22 -1.94 39.19
CA GLU A 134 12.76 -2.24 40.55
C GLU A 134 13.84 -2.98 41.37
#